data_AF-A0A9E3K5H8-F1
#
_entry.id   AF-A0A9E3K5H8-F1
#
_cell.length_a   1.000
_cell.length_b   1.000
_cell.length_c   1.000
_cell.angle_alpha   90.00
_cell.angle_beta   90.00
_cell.angle_gamma   90.00
#
_symmetry.space_group_name_H-M   'P 1'
#
loop_
_entity.id
_entity.type
_entity.pdbx_description
1 polymer ?
#
loop_
_entity_poly.entity_id
_entity_poly.type
_entity_poly.pdbx_seq_one_letter_code
_entity_poly.pdbx_strand_id
1 'polypeptide(L)'
;ELPAQMLDHATGYLMAFGAMIAKARQSREGGSWHVRVSLAQTGGWLWNLGRLADGLKSPDLSGADLSPFLEEVPSGFGSLRAVVHSAVLSKTPAFWDRPTMPLGSHPPEWPGRR
;
A
#
# COMPACT_ATOMS: atom_id res chain seq x y z
N GLU A 1 5.10 20.49 -0.70
CA GLU A 1 4.37 19.21 -0.68
C GLU A 1 5.33 18.11 -0.27
N LEU A 2 4.88 17.11 0.49
CA LEU A 2 5.72 15.95 0.80
C LEU A 2 5.78 15.06 -0.46
N PRO A 3 6.97 14.56 -0.86
CA PRO A 3 7.05 13.60 -1.95
C PRO A 3 6.33 12.31 -1.51
N ALA A 4 5.35 11.89 -2.30
CA ALA A 4 4.33 10.88 -1.95
C ALA A 4 3.35 11.33 -0.85
N GLN A 5 2.19 10.67 -0.78
CA GLN A 5 1.19 10.82 0.28
C GLN A 5 1.70 10.27 1.64
N MET A 6 2.94 10.57 2.01
CA MET A 6 3.63 10.08 3.20
C MET A 6 2.84 10.39 4.47
N LEU A 7 2.24 11.58 4.54
CA LEU A 7 1.39 11.97 5.66
C LEU A 7 0.17 11.04 5.79
N ASP A 8 -0.54 10.82 4.68
CA ASP A 8 -1.74 9.98 4.66
C ASP A 8 -1.38 8.52 4.98
N HIS A 9 -0.32 7.99 4.36
CA HIS A 9 0.17 6.64 4.60
C HIS A 9 0.63 6.43 6.04
N ALA A 10 1.47 7.32 6.58
CA ALA A 10 1.97 7.20 7.95
C ALA A 10 0.81 7.26 8.96
N THR A 11 -0.12 8.20 8.77
CA THR A 11 -1.29 8.31 9.66
C THR A 11 -2.19 7.08 9.54
N GLY A 12 -2.40 6.58 8.32
CA GLY A 12 -3.15 5.35 8.07
C GLY A 12 -2.52 4.12 8.74
N TYR A 13 -1.19 3.97 8.67
CA TYR A 13 -0.49 2.89 9.36
C TYR A 13 -0.57 3.01 10.89
N LEU A 14 -0.47 4.22 11.45
CA LEU A 14 -0.68 4.44 12.89
C LEU A 14 -2.12 4.08 13.31
N MET A 15 -3.10 4.39 12.47
CA MET A 15 -4.50 4.01 12.71
C MET A 15 -4.68 2.49 12.68
N ALA A 16 -4.15 1.81 11.66
CA ALA A 16 -4.21 0.35 11.54
C ALA A 16 -3.51 -0.34 12.73
N PHE A 17 -2.33 0.14 13.10
CA PHE A 17 -1.61 -0.33 14.29
C PHE A 17 -2.45 -0.17 15.55
N GLY A 18 -2.98 1.03 15.79
CA GLY A 18 -3.83 1.29 16.95
C GLY A 18 -5.07 0.38 16.98
N ALA A 19 -5.73 0.15 15.84
CA ALA A 19 -6.86 -0.77 15.73
C ALA A 19 -6.48 -2.22 16.07
N MET A 20 -5.33 -2.70 15.58
CA MET A 20 -4.81 -4.04 15.94
C MET A 20 -4.54 -4.17 17.44
N ILE A 21 -3.93 -3.16 18.06
CA ILE A 21 -3.68 -3.14 19.51
C ILE A 21 -4.99 -3.08 20.30
N ALA A 22 -5.93 -2.23 19.90
CA ALA A 22 -7.25 -2.14 20.50
C ALA A 22 -7.98 -3.49 20.45
N LYS A 23 -7.89 -4.22 19.33
CA LYS A 23 -8.48 -5.55 19.20
C LYS A 23 -7.78 -6.58 20.09
N ALA A 24 -6.46 -6.55 20.17
CA ALA A 24 -5.69 -7.43 21.04
C ALA A 24 -5.96 -7.18 22.53
N ARG A 25 -6.20 -5.93 22.94
CA ARG A 25 -6.61 -5.60 24.31
C ARG A 25 -8.03 -6.04 24.58
N GLN A 26 -8.96 -5.75 23.67
CA GLN A 26 -10.34 -6.21 23.77
C GLN A 26 -10.41 -7.73 23.98
N SER A 27 -9.59 -8.52 23.28
CA SER A 27 -9.63 -9.99 23.41
C SER A 27 -9.06 -10.52 24.74
N ARG A 28 -8.19 -9.76 25.41
CA ARG A 28 -7.53 -10.17 26.67
C ARG A 28 -8.19 -9.60 27.91
N GLU A 29 -8.63 -8.35 27.83
CA GLU A 29 -9.10 -7.55 28.96
C GLU A 29 -10.60 -7.24 28.87
N GLY A 30 -11.23 -7.52 27.72
CA GLY A 30 -12.61 -7.12 27.45
C GLY A 30 -12.76 -5.63 27.13
N GLY A 31 -14.01 -5.18 27.06
CA GLY A 31 -14.37 -3.77 26.86
C GLY A 31 -14.26 -3.24 25.41
N SER A 32 -14.39 -1.92 25.30
CA SER A 32 -14.27 -1.15 24.06
C SER A 32 -13.13 -0.16 24.18
N TRP A 33 -12.33 -0.05 23.13
CA TRP A 33 -11.15 0.79 23.09
C TRP A 33 -11.30 1.85 22.01
N HIS A 34 -10.91 3.09 22.30
CA HIS A 34 -10.93 4.19 21.34
C HIS A 34 -9.50 4.59 20.98
N VAL A 35 -9.20 4.55 19.68
CA VAL A 35 -7.92 4.97 19.11
C VAL A 35 -8.14 6.31 18.40
N ARG A 36 -7.35 7.31 18.77
CA ARG A 36 -7.37 8.63 18.12
C ARG A 36 -6.02 8.92 17.50
N VAL A 37 -6.02 9.26 16.21
CA VAL A 37 -4.86 9.70 15.44
C VAL A 37 -5.13 11.09 14.85
N SER A 38 -4.08 11.85 14.55
CA SER A 38 -4.19 13.20 14.00
C SER A 38 -3.18 13.39 12.88
N LEU A 39 -3.66 13.70 11.67
CA LEU A 39 -2.81 14.07 10.54
C LEU A 39 -1.86 15.21 10.92
N ALA A 40 -2.36 16.26 11.59
CA ALA A 40 -1.52 17.40 11.97
C ALA A 40 -0.38 16.99 12.91
N GLN A 41 -0.64 16.12 13.89
CA GLN A 41 0.40 15.63 14.79
C GLN A 41 1.39 14.69 14.09
N THR A 42 0.90 13.80 13.23
CA THR A 42 1.76 12.94 12.40
C THR A 42 2.64 13.78 11.46
N GLY A 43 2.08 14.84 10.86
CA GLY A 43 2.83 15.79 10.04
C GLY A 43 3.93 16.51 10.84
N GLY A 44 3.60 16.98 12.05
CA GLY A 44 4.58 17.58 12.95
C GLY A 44 5.70 16.60 13.34
N TRP A 45 5.36 15.33 13.62
CA TRP A 45 6.34 14.29 13.89
C TRP A 45 7.25 14.02 12.67
N LEU A 46 6.67 13.83 11.48
CA LEU A 46 7.43 13.61 10.24
C LEU A 46 8.37 14.77 9.94
N TRP A 47 7.93 16.01 10.14
CA TRP A 47 8.74 17.20 9.93
C TRP A 47 9.98 17.25 10.84
N ASN A 48 9.84 16.70 12.05
CA ASN A 48 10.89 16.69 13.07
C ASN A 48 11.84 15.47 12.98
N LEU A 49 11.67 14.56 12.00
CA LEU A 49 12.61 13.47 11.77
C LEU A 49 13.97 13.93 11.22
N GLY A 50 14.09 15.21 10.85
CA GLY A 50 15.27 15.77 10.23
C GLY A 50 15.30 15.55 8.72
N ARG A 51 16.29 16.17 8.06
CA ARG A 51 16.51 16.04 6.61
C ARG A 51 17.93 15.57 6.36
N LEU A 52 18.10 14.70 5.37
CA LEU A 52 19.41 14.33 4.87
C LEU A 52 20.00 15.52 4.09
N ALA A 53 21.23 15.92 4.41
CA ALA A 53 21.88 17.12 3.84
C ALA A 53 21.87 17.13 2.31
N ASP A 54 22.06 15.96 1.70
CA ASP A 54 22.08 15.76 0.25
C ASP A 54 20.94 14.85 -0.24
N GLY A 55 19.84 14.71 0.53
CA GLY A 55 18.77 13.77 0.22
C GLY A 55 18.10 14.00 -1.15
N LEU A 56 18.04 15.26 -1.60
CA LEU A 56 17.51 15.62 -2.92
C LEU A 56 18.50 15.41 -4.07
N LYS A 57 19.77 15.10 -3.77
CA LYS A 57 20.79 14.77 -4.78
C LYS A 57 20.83 13.28 -5.09
N SER A 58 19.96 12.47 -4.45
CA SER A 58 19.84 11.06 -4.78
C SER A 58 19.49 10.92 -6.27
N PRO A 59 20.20 10.07 -7.03
CA PRO A 59 19.84 9.82 -8.41
C PRO A 59 18.45 9.19 -8.48
N ASP A 60 17.75 9.48 -9.58
CA ASP A 60 16.48 8.80 -9.89
C ASP A 60 16.72 7.30 -10.12
N LEU A 61 15.70 6.50 -9.81
CA LEU A 61 15.72 5.06 -10.10
C LEU A 61 15.73 4.84 -11.61
N SER A 62 16.69 4.04 -12.08
CA SER A 62 16.76 3.61 -13.47
C SER A 62 15.75 2.50 -13.76
N GLY A 63 15.47 2.26 -15.06
CA GLY A 63 14.63 1.13 -15.46
C GLY A 63 15.21 -0.23 -15.06
N ALA A 64 16.53 -0.33 -14.88
CA ALA A 64 17.20 -1.54 -14.39
C ALA A 64 16.93 -1.73 -12.89
N ASP A 65 16.92 -0.66 -12.10
CA ASP A 65 16.61 -0.69 -10.67
C ASP A 65 15.16 -1.12 -10.41
N LEU A 66 14.25 -0.78 -11.32
CA LEU A 66 12.83 -1.14 -11.25
C LEU A 66 12.54 -2.54 -11.77
N SER A 67 13.41 -3.12 -12.60
CA SER A 67 13.16 -4.40 -13.27
C SER A 67 12.78 -5.56 -12.34
N PRO A 68 13.38 -5.73 -11.15
CA PRO A 68 13.00 -6.79 -10.21
C PRO A 68 11.60 -6.64 -9.60
N PHE A 69 11.03 -5.43 -9.68
CA PHE A 69 9.72 -5.09 -9.11
C PHE A 69 8.64 -5.00 -10.19
N LEU A 70 8.94 -5.41 -11.42
CA LEU A 70 8.03 -5.32 -12.55
C LEU A 70 7.82 -6.71 -13.16
N GLU A 71 6.58 -7.01 -13.49
CA GLU A 71 6.17 -8.22 -14.20
C GLU A 71 5.44 -7.85 -15.50
N GLU A 72 5.53 -8.72 -16.50
CA GLU A 72 4.67 -8.64 -17.67
C GLU A 72 3.40 -9.47 -17.43
N VAL A 73 2.25 -8.84 -17.62
CA VAL A 73 0.94 -9.46 -17.47
C VAL A 73 0.12 -9.30 -18.75
N PRO A 74 -0.55 -10.36 -19.22
CA PRO A 74 -1.46 -10.25 -20.36
C PRO A 74 -2.67 -9.39 -19.99
N SER A 75 -3.17 -8.62 -20.94
CA SER A 75 -4.34 -7.76 -20.76
C SER A 75 -5.18 -7.64 -22.03
N GLY A 76 -6.39 -7.09 -21.89
CA GLY A 76 -7.22 -6.72 -23.04
C GLY A 76 -6.66 -5.57 -23.89
N PHE A 77 -5.53 -4.98 -23.47
CA PHE A 77 -4.77 -3.96 -24.20
C PHE A 77 -3.44 -4.50 -24.76
N GLY A 78 -3.18 -5.82 -24.68
CA GLY A 78 -1.89 -6.43 -25.00
C GLY A 78 -1.05 -6.74 -23.74
N SER A 79 0.24 -7.01 -23.92
CA SER A 79 1.14 -7.21 -22.75
C SER A 79 1.34 -5.89 -22.02
N LEU A 80 1.13 -5.89 -20.70
CA LEU A 80 1.37 -4.74 -19.82
C LEU A 80 2.52 -5.06 -18.88
N ARG A 81 3.32 -4.03 -18.56
CA ARG A 81 4.33 -4.11 -17.51
C ARG A 81 3.78 -3.45 -16.24
N ALA A 82 3.63 -4.22 -15.17
CA ALA A 82 3.00 -3.81 -13.92
C ALA A 82 3.92 -4.01 -12.73
N VAL A 83 3.69 -3.26 -11.64
CA VAL A 83 4.44 -3.43 -10.38
C VAL A 83 3.94 -4.68 -9.67
N VAL A 84 4.87 -5.55 -9.28
CA VAL A 84 4.56 -6.77 -8.52
C VAL A 84 4.02 -6.43 -7.14
N HIS A 85 3.29 -7.37 -6.54
CA HIS A 85 2.76 -7.19 -5.20
C HIS A 85 3.90 -7.01 -4.17
N SER A 86 3.84 -5.95 -3.37
CA SER A 86 4.91 -5.59 -2.42
C SER A 86 5.06 -6.60 -1.27
N ALA A 87 3.96 -7.27 -0.90
CA ALA A 87 3.96 -8.34 0.09
C ALA A 87 3.96 -9.71 -0.57
N VAL A 88 4.97 -10.52 -0.29
CA VAL A 88 5.08 -11.93 -0.74
C VAL A 88 4.79 -12.85 0.45
N LEU A 89 3.57 -13.40 0.48
CA LEU A 89 3.13 -14.31 1.54
C LEU A 89 3.42 -15.76 1.15
N SER A 90 4.18 -16.49 1.98
CA SER A 90 4.65 -17.84 1.65
C SER A 90 3.55 -18.89 1.48
N LYS A 91 2.40 -18.72 2.15
CA LYS A 91 1.26 -19.65 2.09
C LYS A 91 0.12 -19.17 1.18
N THR A 92 0.01 -17.87 0.97
CA THR A 92 -1.08 -17.23 0.22
C THR A 92 -0.52 -16.15 -0.69
N PRO A 93 0.29 -16.51 -1.71
CA PRO A 93 0.85 -15.52 -2.62
C PRO A 93 -0.27 -14.67 -3.24
N ALA A 94 -0.10 -13.35 -3.20
CA ALA A 94 -1.06 -12.45 -3.81
C ALA A 94 -0.99 -12.58 -5.34
N PHE A 95 -2.14 -12.62 -6.00
CA PHE A 95 -2.23 -12.68 -7.46
C PHE A 95 -3.48 -11.96 -7.94
N TRP A 96 -3.45 -11.57 -9.21
CA TRP A 96 -4.62 -11.05 -9.91
C TRP A 96 -5.28 -12.18 -10.71
N ASP A 97 -6.46 -12.63 -10.30
CA ASP A 97 -7.22 -13.66 -11.04
C ASP A 97 -7.76 -13.15 -12.38
N ARG A 98 -7.82 -11.82 -12.55
CA ARG A 98 -8.39 -11.16 -13.72
C ARG A 98 -7.43 -10.13 -14.30
N PRO A 99 -7.25 -10.11 -15.63
CA PRO A 99 -6.42 -9.13 -16.28
C PRO A 99 -7.11 -7.76 -16.33
N THR A 100 -6.33 -6.72 -16.59
CA THR A 100 -6.86 -5.40 -16.98
C THR A 100 -7.56 -5.50 -18.33
N MET A 101 -8.77 -4.94 -18.46
CA MET A 101 -9.60 -5.04 -19.66
C MET A 101 -10.21 -3.68 -20.03
N PRO A 102 -10.54 -3.43 -21.32
CA PRO A 102 -11.34 -2.29 -21.73
C PRO A 102 -12.71 -2.23 -21.02
N LEU A 103 -13.25 -1.03 -20.85
CA LEU A 103 -14.59 -0.83 -20.28
C LEU A 103 -15.65 -1.60 -21.09
N GLY A 104 -16.55 -2.29 -20.40
CA GLY A 104 -17.60 -3.10 -21.02
C GLY A 104 -17.18 -4.51 -21.45
N SER A 105 -15.95 -4.94 -21.18
CA SER A 105 -15.46 -6.28 -21.58
C SER A 105 -16.06 -7.46 -20.80
N HIS A 106 -16.79 -7.20 -19.72
CA HIS A 106 -17.37 -8.22 -18.86
C HIS A 106 -18.88 -7.99 -18.68
N PRO A 107 -19.66 -9.07 -18.55
CA PRO A 107 -21.07 -8.97 -18.19
C PRO A 107 -21.24 -8.31 -16.81
N PRO A 108 -22.36 -7.61 -16.56
CA PRO A 108 -22.65 -6.95 -15.28
C PRO A 108 -23.11 -7.95 -14.21
N GLU A 109 -22.28 -8.96 -13.94
CA GLU A 109 -22.53 -10.00 -12.94
C GLU A 109 -21.33 -10.22 -12.02
N TRP A 110 -21.61 -10.74 -10.83
CA TRP A 110 -20.58 -11.14 -9.89
C TRP A 110 -20.17 -12.57 -10.22
N PRO A 111 -18.91 -12.79 -10.57
CA PRO A 111 -18.43 -14.13 -10.82
C PRO A 111 -18.43 -14.97 -9.54
N GLY A 112 -18.64 -16.27 -9.70
CA GLY A 112 -18.39 -17.22 -8.61
C GLY A 112 -16.94 -17.12 -8.10
N ARG A 113 -16.76 -17.38 -6.80
CA ARG A 113 -15.42 -17.47 -6.20
C ARG A 113 -14.70 -18.68 -6.77
N ARG A 114 -13.50 -18.49 -7.31
CA ARG A 114 -12.55 -19.57 -7.63
C ARG A 114 -11.81 -20.00 -6.36
#